data_AF-A0A1F7AKJ2-F1
#
_entry.id   AF-A0A1F7AKJ2-F1
#
_cell.length_a   1.000
_cell.length_b   1.000
_cell.length_c   1.000
_cell.angle_alpha   90.00
_cell.angle_beta   90.00
_cell.angle_gamma   90.00
#
_symmetry.space_group_name_H-M   'P 1'
#
loop_
_entity.id
_entity.type
_entity.pdbx_description
1 polymer ?
#
loop_
_entity_poly.entity_id
_entity_poly.type
_entity_poly.pdbx_seq_one_letter_code
_entity_poly.pdbx_strand_id
1 'polypeptide(L)'
;MLDDISREYVLLELLLRSNSVFYSTDAVKLLSDLEEAILSLAGSDQDLDEERQAFVQSKIRFLQNLFAYVMERKISLETATDLANELLSEAESTLASITSKVAVRDYFETKLEEFDLSIAFMNSPEFYSYDSFDIGLADYRSKEANLEDLNEYIQSLRVGEDDETVTISLEDATAEVEETLHDNSIQFATVESLGDSSYRLFEIAGARTGGIAFEANYDRETQILYDVVVGEVRFSTGLSLEMAKQVIEGTVSDAEVVEDEEPATAVEDDETPTESLAISRVEAALAAADLEAGDFEVTLVDLEENLFTLEGSFDKGKLLVSGTYDLDTGLVSEIVLESEGQSYTAEDTSLVDLETVSLKL
;
A
#
# COMPACT_ATOMS: atom_id res chain seq x y z
N MET A 1 32.13 17.49 11.70
CA MET A 1 31.95 16.68 10.48
C MET A 1 31.24 15.38 10.82
N LEU A 2 31.90 14.40 11.47
CA LEU A 2 31.19 13.20 11.95
C LEU A 2 30.02 13.55 12.89
N ASP A 3 30.25 14.39 13.91
CA ASP A 3 29.19 14.84 14.83
C ASP A 3 28.02 15.57 14.14
N ASP A 4 28.28 16.25 13.01
CA ASP A 4 27.25 16.98 12.28
C ASP A 4 26.39 16.02 11.45
N ILE A 5 27.03 15.08 10.74
CA ILE A 5 26.37 14.04 9.94
C ILE A 5 25.56 13.09 10.84
N SER A 6 26.13 12.65 11.97
CA SER A 6 25.40 11.82 12.95
C SER A 6 24.18 12.55 13.52
N ARG A 7 24.23 13.86 13.68
CA ARG A 7 23.08 14.66 14.13
C ARG A 7 22.01 14.76 13.05
N GLU A 8 22.38 14.96 11.80
CA GLU A 8 21.46 14.98 10.65
C GLU A 8 20.78 13.62 10.48
N TYR A 9 21.53 12.52 10.61
CA TYR A 9 20.98 11.15 10.61
C TYR A 9 19.93 10.97 11.72
N VAL A 10 20.23 11.33 12.97
CA VAL A 10 19.26 11.19 14.09
C VAL A 10 18.02 12.05 13.87
N LEU A 11 18.15 13.24 13.29
CA LEU A 11 17.01 14.11 12.98
C LEU A 11 16.12 13.48 11.92
N LEU A 12 16.69 12.98 10.82
CA LEU A 12 15.95 12.29 9.76
C LEU A 12 15.28 11.02 10.31
N GLU A 13 15.99 10.26 11.13
CA GLU A 13 15.48 9.06 11.79
C GLU A 13 14.25 9.36 12.66
N LEU A 14 14.27 10.46 13.41
CA LEU A 14 13.14 10.91 14.21
C LEU A 14 11.95 11.39 13.36
N LEU A 15 12.22 12.07 12.25
CA LEU A 15 11.19 12.52 11.32
C LEU A 15 10.47 11.35 10.68
N LEU A 16 11.23 10.38 10.15
CA LEU A 16 10.72 9.12 9.63
C LEU A 16 9.89 8.40 10.69
N ARG A 17 10.41 8.21 11.92
CA ARG A 17 9.66 7.50 12.97
C ARG A 17 8.32 8.12 13.35
N SER A 18 8.17 9.43 13.21
CA SER A 18 7.05 10.15 13.80
C SER A 18 5.97 10.53 12.79
N ASN A 19 6.30 10.53 11.49
CA ASN A 19 5.43 11.09 10.46
C ASN A 19 5.52 10.26 9.17
N SER A 20 4.38 9.72 8.72
CA SER A 20 4.26 8.95 7.49
C SER A 20 4.66 9.74 6.24
N VAL A 21 4.52 11.07 6.24
CA VAL A 21 4.85 11.95 5.10
C VAL A 21 6.33 11.86 4.70
N PHE A 22 7.23 11.46 5.61
CA PHE A 22 8.64 11.30 5.27
C PHE A 22 8.98 9.91 4.75
N TYR A 23 8.07 8.93 4.78
CA TYR A 23 8.28 7.61 4.17
C TYR A 23 8.22 7.71 2.65
N SER A 24 9.38 8.00 2.06
CA SER A 24 9.60 8.12 0.63
C SER A 24 10.96 7.52 0.28
N THR A 25 11.10 7.09 -0.97
CA THR A 25 12.35 6.50 -1.48
C THR A 25 13.51 7.47 -1.32
N ASP A 26 13.29 8.77 -1.57
CA ASP A 26 14.31 9.79 -1.40
C ASP A 26 14.77 9.95 0.06
N ALA A 27 13.86 9.85 1.02
CA ALA A 27 14.20 9.96 2.45
C ALA A 27 14.95 8.70 2.95
N VAL A 28 14.55 7.51 2.48
CA VAL A 28 15.28 6.26 2.77
C VAL A 28 16.68 6.32 2.16
N LYS A 29 16.80 6.71 0.90
CA LYS A 29 18.09 6.87 0.23
C LYS A 29 18.99 7.89 0.93
N LEU A 30 18.45 9.04 1.34
CA LEU A 30 19.20 10.03 2.10
C LEU A 30 19.67 9.46 3.44
N LEU A 31 18.85 8.65 4.12
CA LEU A 31 19.25 7.96 5.33
C LEU A 31 20.45 7.04 5.06
N SER A 32 20.39 6.24 3.99
CA SER A 32 21.46 5.32 3.57
C SER A 32 22.76 6.05 3.21
N ASP A 33 22.65 7.18 2.48
CA ASP A 33 23.80 8.03 2.14
C ASP A 33 24.48 8.59 3.42
N LEU A 34 23.68 8.99 4.42
CA LEU A 34 24.19 9.46 5.71
C LEU A 34 24.86 8.33 6.50
N GLU A 35 24.30 7.13 6.50
CA GLU A 35 24.90 5.96 7.13
C GLU A 35 26.24 5.58 6.50
N GLU A 36 26.32 5.55 5.15
CA GLU A 36 27.58 5.29 4.45
C GLU A 36 28.63 6.36 4.79
N ALA A 37 28.22 7.63 4.84
CA ALA A 37 29.09 8.72 5.26
C ALA A 37 29.59 8.54 6.70
N ILE A 38 28.72 8.11 7.64
CA ILE A 38 29.10 7.81 9.03
C ILE A 38 30.10 6.66 9.06
N LEU A 39 29.83 5.54 8.38
CA LEU A 39 30.72 4.39 8.33
C LEU A 39 32.09 4.72 7.71
N SER A 40 32.12 5.59 6.69
CA SER A 40 33.37 6.01 6.04
C SER A 40 34.28 6.86 6.95
N LEU A 41 33.67 7.55 7.92
CA LEU A 41 34.33 8.46 8.87
C LEU A 41 34.56 7.82 10.24
N ALA A 42 33.84 6.74 10.56
CA ALA A 42 33.96 5.99 11.79
C ALA A 42 35.29 5.20 11.84
N GLY A 43 35.80 5.04 13.06
CA GLY A 43 37.17 4.58 13.35
C GLY A 43 37.38 3.07 13.18
N SER A 44 37.65 2.36 14.28
CA SER A 44 38.15 0.98 14.23
C SER A 44 37.09 -0.04 13.80
N ASP A 45 37.51 -1.21 13.31
CA ASP A 45 36.60 -2.28 12.86
C ASP A 45 35.53 -2.68 13.89
N GLN A 46 35.81 -2.57 15.18
CA GLN A 46 34.84 -2.89 16.24
C GLN A 46 33.77 -1.79 16.39
N ASP A 47 34.16 -0.52 16.27
CA ASP A 47 33.21 0.61 16.30
C ASP A 47 32.27 0.53 15.08
N LEU A 48 32.79 0.10 13.93
CA LEU A 48 32.00 -0.10 12.71
C LEU A 48 30.93 -1.18 12.86
N ASP A 49 31.22 -2.28 13.57
CA ASP A 49 30.23 -3.34 13.79
C ASP A 49 29.12 -2.93 14.76
N GLU A 50 29.40 -2.08 15.75
CA GLU A 50 28.38 -1.52 16.64
C GLU A 50 27.46 -0.53 15.90
N GLU A 51 28.03 0.35 15.06
CA GLU A 51 27.26 1.28 14.23
C GLU A 51 26.38 0.54 13.22
N ARG A 52 26.91 -0.48 12.53
CA ARG A 52 26.11 -1.32 11.60
C ARG A 52 24.93 -1.98 12.30
N GLN A 53 25.11 -2.49 13.52
CA GLN A 53 24.01 -3.06 14.30
C GLN A 53 22.93 -2.01 14.62
N ALA A 54 23.33 -0.78 14.94
CA ALA A 54 22.40 0.32 15.19
C ALA A 54 21.60 0.68 13.92
N PHE A 55 22.23 0.69 12.75
CA PHE A 55 21.55 0.92 11.47
C PHE A 55 20.56 -0.19 11.13
N VAL A 56 20.95 -1.47 11.25
CA VAL A 56 20.03 -2.61 11.07
C VAL A 56 18.84 -2.51 12.02
N GLN A 57 19.09 -2.21 13.30
CA GLN A 57 18.04 -2.03 14.30
C GLN A 57 17.11 -0.85 13.98
N SER A 58 17.63 0.22 13.37
CA SER A 58 16.84 1.38 12.94
C SER A 58 15.91 1.01 11.79
N LYS A 59 16.43 0.33 10.76
CA LYS A 59 15.65 -0.17 9.61
C LYS A 59 14.53 -1.13 10.02
N ILE A 60 14.81 -2.06 10.94
CA ILE A 60 13.78 -2.94 11.53
C ILE A 60 12.62 -2.14 12.14
N ARG A 61 12.91 -1.04 12.85
CA ARG A 61 11.86 -0.19 13.42
C ARG A 61 11.10 0.57 12.33
N PHE A 62 11.77 1.00 11.26
CA PHE A 62 11.09 1.64 10.14
C PHE A 62 10.14 0.71 9.43
N LEU A 63 10.54 -0.53 9.19
CA LEU A 63 9.67 -1.56 8.61
C LEU A 63 8.43 -1.81 9.47
N GLN A 64 8.59 -1.92 10.80
CA GLN A 64 7.45 -2.08 11.72
C GLN A 64 6.46 -0.92 11.66
N ASN A 65 6.98 0.31 11.65
CA ASN A 65 6.15 1.51 11.55
C ASN A 65 5.50 1.66 10.16
N LEU A 66 6.20 1.27 9.10
CA LEU A 66 5.68 1.28 7.73
C LEU A 66 4.40 0.46 7.64
N PHE A 67 4.42 -0.78 8.15
CA PHE A 67 3.24 -1.64 8.16
C PHE A 67 2.06 -1.05 8.94
N ALA A 68 2.31 -0.38 10.06
CA ALA A 68 1.28 0.33 10.78
C ALA A 68 0.66 1.47 9.94
N TYR A 69 1.49 2.21 9.19
CA TYR A 69 1.00 3.27 8.31
C TYR A 69 0.22 2.76 7.10
N VAL A 70 0.54 1.58 6.57
CA VAL A 70 -0.26 0.95 5.51
C VAL A 70 -1.62 0.53 6.05
N MET A 71 -1.68 -0.08 7.24
CA MET A 71 -2.97 -0.42 7.89
C MET A 71 -3.84 0.82 8.13
N GLU A 72 -3.21 1.94 8.51
CA GLU A 72 -3.88 3.23 8.69
C GLU A 72 -4.19 3.97 7.38
N ARG A 73 -3.89 3.36 6.22
CA ARG A 73 -4.06 3.95 4.88
C ARG A 73 -3.33 5.29 4.68
N LYS A 74 -2.25 5.52 5.43
CA LYS A 74 -1.41 6.73 5.33
C LYS A 74 -0.35 6.66 4.24
N ILE A 75 -0.05 5.45 3.78
CA ILE A 75 0.88 5.14 2.69
C ILE A 75 0.20 4.10 1.81
N SER A 76 0.30 4.25 0.49
CA SER A 76 -0.26 3.27 -0.45
C SER A 76 0.45 1.92 -0.32
N LEU A 77 -0.25 0.85 -0.70
CA LEU A 77 0.31 -0.51 -0.66
C LEU A 77 1.55 -0.63 -1.56
N GLU A 78 1.50 -0.07 -2.77
CA GLU A 78 2.60 -0.08 -3.73
C GLU A 78 3.85 0.60 -3.16
N THR A 79 3.72 1.86 -2.72
CA THR A 79 4.84 2.60 -2.13
C THR A 79 5.41 1.89 -0.91
N ALA A 80 4.56 1.33 -0.06
CA ALA A 80 5.04 0.60 1.10
C ALA A 80 5.75 -0.70 0.75
N THR A 81 5.30 -1.42 -0.28
CA THR A 81 5.98 -2.62 -0.76
C THR A 81 7.37 -2.29 -1.28
N ASP A 82 7.50 -1.24 -2.09
CA ASP A 82 8.80 -0.80 -2.62
C ASP A 82 9.75 -0.38 -1.49
N LEU A 83 9.28 0.45 -0.56
CA LEU A 83 10.06 0.90 0.59
C LEU A 83 10.45 -0.27 1.50
N ALA A 84 9.56 -1.23 1.73
CA ALA A 84 9.84 -2.37 2.58
C ALA A 84 10.94 -3.25 1.96
N ASN A 85 10.87 -3.50 0.66
CA ASN A 85 11.88 -4.26 -0.07
C ASN A 85 13.25 -3.56 -0.06
N GLU A 86 13.28 -2.24 -0.27
CA GLU A 86 14.51 -1.45 -0.23
C GLU A 86 15.15 -1.48 1.16
N LEU A 87 14.38 -1.15 2.21
CA LEU A 87 14.84 -1.16 3.59
C LEU A 87 15.32 -2.54 4.05
N LEU A 88 14.63 -3.60 3.64
CA LEU A 88 15.01 -4.98 3.95
C LEU A 88 16.34 -5.34 3.28
N SER A 89 16.47 -5.07 1.97
CA SER A 89 17.69 -5.35 1.22
C SER A 89 18.92 -4.60 1.77
N GLU A 90 18.76 -3.33 2.15
CA GLU A 90 19.82 -2.57 2.77
C GLU A 90 20.18 -3.07 4.17
N ALA A 91 19.20 -3.49 4.96
CA ALA A 91 19.43 -4.06 6.28
C ALA A 91 20.23 -5.36 6.18
N GLU A 92 19.89 -6.24 5.24
CA GLU A 92 20.62 -7.48 4.97
C GLU A 92 22.05 -7.22 4.48
N SER A 93 22.24 -6.26 3.57
CA SER A 93 23.56 -5.84 3.08
C SER A 93 24.44 -5.30 4.22
N THR A 94 23.85 -4.47 5.09
CA THR A 94 24.53 -3.92 6.27
C THR A 94 24.89 -5.04 7.26
N LEU A 95 23.98 -6.00 7.47
CA LEU A 95 24.17 -7.16 8.35
C LEU A 95 25.28 -8.09 7.85
N ALA A 96 25.35 -8.34 6.54
CA ALA A 96 26.41 -9.16 5.92
C ALA A 96 27.81 -8.58 6.13
N SER A 97 27.90 -7.27 6.34
CA SER A 97 29.16 -6.56 6.61
C SER A 97 29.59 -6.59 8.10
N ILE A 98 28.75 -7.14 9.00
CA ILE A 98 29.08 -7.29 10.42
C ILE A 98 29.98 -8.52 10.61
N THR A 99 31.18 -8.30 11.12
CA THR A 99 32.17 -9.37 11.36
C THR A 99 32.12 -9.97 12.76
N SER A 100 31.29 -9.40 13.63
CA SER A 100 31.16 -9.71 15.05
C SER A 100 30.50 -11.09 15.35
N LYS A 101 30.09 -11.31 16.61
CA LYS A 101 29.63 -12.60 17.14
C LYS A 101 28.43 -13.15 16.37
N VAL A 102 28.54 -14.41 15.92
CA VAL A 102 27.51 -15.20 15.24
C VAL A 102 26.12 -15.02 15.87
N ALA A 103 25.98 -15.12 17.19
CA ALA A 103 24.69 -15.00 17.87
C ALA A 103 23.96 -13.65 17.69
N VAL A 104 24.67 -12.55 17.46
CA VAL A 104 24.05 -11.25 17.18
C VAL A 104 23.56 -11.19 15.73
N ARG A 105 24.34 -11.77 14.81
CA ARG A 105 23.96 -11.86 13.41
C ARG A 105 22.74 -12.75 13.23
N ASP A 106 22.73 -13.92 13.85
CA ASP A 106 21.60 -14.87 13.83
C ASP A 106 20.30 -14.20 14.34
N TYR A 107 20.39 -13.35 15.37
CA TYR A 107 19.23 -12.61 15.89
C TYR A 107 18.65 -11.65 14.84
N PHE A 108 19.49 -10.88 14.16
CA PHE A 108 19.04 -9.97 13.13
C PHE A 108 18.59 -10.70 11.87
N GLU A 109 19.28 -11.77 11.44
CA GLU A 109 18.86 -12.63 10.32
C GLU A 109 17.44 -13.15 10.56
N THR A 110 17.18 -13.75 11.73
CA THR A 110 15.83 -14.21 12.10
C THR A 110 14.79 -13.09 12.04
N LYS A 111 15.16 -11.87 12.47
CA LYS A 111 14.24 -10.73 12.45
C LYS A 111 13.97 -10.22 11.04
N LEU A 112 14.96 -10.24 10.15
CA LEU A 112 14.82 -9.82 8.76
C LEU A 112 13.99 -10.84 7.96
N GLU A 113 14.20 -12.14 8.17
CA GLU A 113 13.38 -13.21 7.56
C GLU A 113 11.90 -13.10 7.95
N GLU A 114 11.57 -12.62 9.15
CA GLU A 114 10.18 -12.35 9.56
C GLU A 114 9.51 -11.25 8.71
N PHE A 115 10.28 -10.32 8.12
CA PHE A 115 9.77 -9.24 7.29
C PHE A 115 9.37 -9.70 5.89
N ASP A 116 10.02 -10.71 5.31
CA ASP A 116 9.60 -11.30 4.03
C ASP A 116 8.14 -11.73 4.08
N LEU A 117 7.79 -12.45 5.15
CA LEU A 117 6.42 -12.92 5.36
C LEU A 117 5.46 -11.77 5.67
N SER A 118 5.95 -10.73 6.33
CA SER A 118 5.18 -9.52 6.63
C SER A 118 4.84 -8.75 5.34
N ILE A 119 5.79 -8.64 4.41
CA ILE A 119 5.59 -8.04 3.08
C ILE A 119 4.65 -8.91 2.24
N ALA A 120 4.81 -10.24 2.27
CA ALA A 120 3.90 -11.16 1.59
C ALA A 120 2.46 -11.04 2.10
N PHE A 121 2.28 -10.97 3.42
CA PHE A 121 0.98 -10.72 4.04
C PHE A 121 0.40 -9.36 3.62
N MET A 122 1.21 -8.30 3.64
CA MET A 122 0.78 -6.96 3.23
C MET A 122 0.24 -6.91 1.80
N ASN A 123 0.84 -7.71 0.90
CA ASN A 123 0.42 -7.84 -0.49
C ASN A 123 -0.63 -8.95 -0.71
N SER A 124 -1.15 -9.57 0.35
CA SER A 124 -2.17 -10.60 0.22
C SER A 124 -3.57 -10.00 0.03
N PRO A 125 -4.48 -10.71 -0.65
CA PRO A 125 -5.86 -10.28 -0.80
C PRO A 125 -6.61 -10.12 0.54
N GLU A 126 -6.14 -10.78 1.60
CA GLU A 126 -6.77 -10.74 2.92
C GLU A 126 -6.27 -9.60 3.79
N PHE A 127 -5.25 -8.85 3.35
CA PHE A 127 -4.57 -7.86 4.17
C PHE A 127 -5.52 -6.87 4.86
N TYR A 128 -6.38 -6.21 4.07
CA TYR A 128 -7.37 -5.24 4.58
C TYR A 128 -8.59 -5.90 5.23
N SER A 129 -8.59 -7.22 5.39
CA SER A 129 -9.65 -7.94 6.10
C SER A 129 -9.49 -7.94 7.61
N TYR A 130 -8.31 -7.55 8.10
CA TYR A 130 -7.98 -7.57 9.52
C TYR A 130 -8.01 -6.19 10.15
N ASP A 131 -8.39 -6.13 11.44
CA ASP A 131 -8.38 -4.89 12.23
C ASP A 131 -6.97 -4.48 12.67
N SER A 132 -6.00 -5.39 12.65
CA SER A 132 -4.63 -5.10 13.05
C SER A 132 -3.61 -5.97 12.31
N PHE A 133 -2.44 -5.40 12.08
CA PHE A 133 -1.34 -6.06 11.39
C PHE A 133 -0.90 -7.36 12.07
N ASP A 134 -0.73 -7.34 13.40
CA ASP A 134 -0.22 -8.48 14.16
C ASP A 134 -1.18 -9.67 14.15
N ILE A 135 -2.49 -9.42 14.21
CA ILE A 135 -3.51 -10.47 14.11
C ILE A 135 -3.49 -11.07 12.70
N GLY A 136 -3.56 -10.20 11.68
CA GLY A 136 -3.58 -10.66 10.29
C GLY A 136 -2.30 -11.41 9.90
N LEU A 137 -1.13 -10.98 10.35
CA LEU A 137 0.13 -11.67 10.10
C LEU A 137 0.19 -13.04 10.79
N ALA A 138 -0.36 -13.18 12.00
CA ALA A 138 -0.41 -14.45 12.70
C ALA A 138 -1.34 -15.45 12.00
N ASP A 139 -2.51 -14.99 11.55
CA ASP A 139 -3.45 -15.81 10.80
C ASP A 139 -2.90 -16.17 9.42
N TYR A 140 -2.24 -15.23 8.74
CA TYR A 140 -1.53 -15.46 7.48
C TYR A 140 -0.42 -16.50 7.64
N ARG A 141 0.38 -16.45 8.71
CA ARG A 141 1.38 -17.48 9.04
C ARG A 141 0.74 -18.87 9.18
N SER A 142 -0.37 -18.96 9.91
CA SER A 142 -1.07 -20.23 10.09
C SER A 142 -1.60 -20.75 8.75
N LYS A 143 -2.12 -19.85 7.91
CA LYS A 143 -2.60 -20.18 6.57
C LYS A 143 -1.48 -20.70 5.67
N GLU A 144 -0.32 -20.06 5.64
CA GLU A 144 0.81 -20.51 4.81
C GLU A 144 1.31 -21.91 5.25
N ALA A 145 1.39 -22.17 6.55
CA ALA A 145 1.73 -23.50 7.06
C ALA A 145 0.69 -24.56 6.67
N ASN A 146 -0.59 -24.20 6.73
CA ASN A 146 -1.69 -25.07 6.29
C ASN A 146 -1.66 -25.32 4.77
N LEU A 147 -1.27 -24.32 3.97
CA LEU A 147 -1.09 -24.46 2.52
C LEU A 147 0.09 -25.36 2.17
N GLU A 148 1.19 -25.28 2.94
CA GLU A 148 2.32 -26.19 2.80
C GLU A 148 1.89 -27.64 3.07
N ASP A 149 1.21 -27.89 4.19
CA ASP A 149 0.66 -29.21 4.53
C ASP A 149 -0.32 -29.74 3.45
N LEU A 150 -1.24 -28.90 2.99
CA LEU A 150 -2.18 -29.24 1.91
C LEU A 150 -1.43 -29.60 0.62
N ASN A 151 -0.39 -28.85 0.27
CA ASN A 151 0.41 -29.15 -0.92
C ASN A 151 1.19 -30.45 -0.79
N GLU A 152 1.77 -30.74 0.39
CA GLU A 152 2.42 -32.02 0.67
C GLU A 152 1.44 -33.18 0.57
N TYR A 153 0.24 -33.02 1.12
CA TYR A 153 -0.84 -34.00 1.04
C TYR A 153 -1.31 -34.24 -0.41
N ILE A 154 -1.57 -33.18 -1.20
CA ILE A 154 -1.93 -33.33 -2.62
C ILE A 154 -0.80 -34.03 -3.40
N GLN A 155 0.47 -33.79 -3.05
CA GLN A 155 1.60 -34.47 -3.67
C GLN A 155 1.68 -35.95 -3.28
N SER A 156 1.42 -36.31 -2.02
CA SER A 156 1.43 -37.71 -1.58
C SER A 156 0.36 -38.55 -2.29
N LEU A 157 -0.84 -37.97 -2.50
CA LEU A 157 -1.90 -38.58 -3.29
C LEU A 157 -1.46 -38.88 -4.73
N ARG A 158 -0.69 -37.99 -5.36
CA ARG A 158 -0.16 -38.19 -6.73
C ARG A 158 0.88 -39.30 -6.82
N VAL A 159 1.64 -39.52 -5.74
CA VAL A 159 2.66 -40.57 -5.64
C VAL A 159 2.05 -41.92 -5.22
N GLY A 160 0.81 -41.92 -4.74
CA GLY A 160 0.08 -43.12 -4.31
C GLY A 160 0.48 -43.58 -2.91
N GLU A 161 1.00 -42.67 -2.08
CA GLU A 161 1.26 -42.91 -0.65
C GLU A 161 0.00 -42.64 0.17
N ASP A 162 -1.01 -43.49 -0.02
CA ASP A 162 -2.29 -43.45 0.67
C ASP A 162 -2.20 -44.33 1.94
N ASP A 163 -1.60 -43.80 3.02
CA ASP A 163 -1.32 -44.60 4.24
C ASP A 163 -2.05 -44.07 5.51
N GLU A 164 -3.06 -43.22 5.36
CA GLU A 164 -3.90 -42.81 6.48
C GLU A 164 -5.21 -43.59 6.54
N THR A 165 -5.34 -44.43 7.56
CA THR A 165 -6.61 -45.07 7.92
C THR A 165 -7.56 -44.03 8.52
N VAL A 166 -8.49 -43.55 7.72
CA VAL A 166 -9.51 -42.60 8.16
C VAL A 166 -10.72 -43.29 8.78
N THR A 167 -11.28 -42.66 9.82
CA THR A 167 -12.38 -43.20 10.64
C THR A 167 -13.73 -42.57 10.35
N ILE A 168 -13.79 -41.53 9.50
CA ILE A 168 -15.03 -40.85 9.10
C ILE A 168 -15.61 -41.47 7.82
N SER A 169 -16.94 -41.50 7.72
CA SER A 169 -17.61 -41.90 6.48
C SER A 169 -17.71 -40.73 5.50
N LEU A 170 -17.83 -41.02 4.20
CA LEU A 170 -18.05 -39.96 3.19
C LEU A 170 -19.30 -39.13 3.49
N GLU A 171 -20.36 -39.75 4.00
CA GLU A 171 -21.61 -39.07 4.36
C GLU A 171 -21.38 -38.07 5.50
N ASP A 172 -20.68 -38.49 6.56
CA ASP A 172 -20.35 -37.62 7.69
C ASP A 172 -19.41 -36.49 7.28
N ALA A 173 -18.39 -36.79 6.46
CA ALA A 173 -17.45 -35.78 5.96
C ALA A 173 -18.15 -34.75 5.06
N THR A 174 -19.05 -35.19 4.17
CA THR A 174 -19.84 -34.27 3.33
C THR A 174 -20.74 -33.39 4.19
N ALA A 175 -21.42 -33.94 5.19
CA ALA A 175 -22.27 -33.17 6.10
C ALA A 175 -21.47 -32.11 6.88
N GLU A 176 -20.26 -32.46 7.33
CA GLU A 176 -19.36 -31.51 8.01
C GLU A 176 -18.95 -30.35 7.10
N VAL A 177 -18.61 -30.64 5.83
CA VAL A 177 -18.27 -29.58 4.85
C VAL A 177 -19.49 -28.70 4.56
N GLU A 178 -20.66 -29.28 4.31
CA GLU A 178 -21.88 -28.52 4.05
C GLU A 178 -22.26 -27.60 5.21
N GLU A 179 -22.18 -28.09 6.46
CA GLU A 179 -22.40 -27.29 7.67
C GLU A 179 -21.39 -26.15 7.76
N THR A 180 -20.10 -26.44 7.57
CA THR A 180 -19.02 -25.46 7.68
C THR A 180 -19.14 -24.34 6.62
N LEU A 181 -19.50 -24.69 5.38
CA LEU A 181 -19.74 -23.70 4.32
C LEU A 181 -20.97 -22.84 4.64
N HIS A 182 -22.05 -23.43 5.15
CA HIS A 182 -23.24 -22.69 5.55
C HIS A 182 -22.99 -21.72 6.70
N ASP A 183 -22.22 -22.13 7.72
CA ASP A 183 -21.83 -21.28 8.83
C ASP A 183 -21.01 -20.07 8.38
N ASN A 184 -20.22 -20.23 7.31
CA ASN A 184 -19.46 -19.16 6.65
C ASN A 184 -20.26 -18.41 5.56
N SER A 185 -21.59 -18.55 5.55
CA SER A 185 -22.49 -17.86 4.60
C SER A 185 -22.21 -18.16 3.13
N ILE A 186 -21.61 -19.32 2.82
CA ILE A 186 -21.40 -19.79 1.45
C ILE A 186 -22.60 -20.64 1.04
N GLN A 187 -23.23 -20.23 -0.05
CA GLN A 187 -24.25 -21.02 -0.75
C GLN A 187 -23.55 -21.87 -1.81
N PHE A 188 -24.03 -23.08 -2.04
CA PHE A 188 -23.50 -23.98 -3.04
C PHE A 188 -24.63 -24.82 -3.66
N ALA A 189 -24.40 -25.35 -4.85
CA ALA A 189 -25.32 -26.27 -5.49
C ALA A 189 -25.06 -27.72 -5.04
N THR A 190 -23.78 -28.12 -5.05
CA THR A 190 -23.32 -29.44 -4.61
C THR A 190 -21.90 -29.33 -4.05
N VAL A 191 -21.55 -30.27 -3.17
CA VAL A 191 -20.20 -30.51 -2.67
C VAL A 191 -19.85 -31.96 -3.01
N GLU A 192 -18.72 -32.17 -3.70
CA GLU A 192 -18.30 -33.51 -4.14
C GLU A 192 -16.88 -33.82 -3.64
N SER A 193 -16.66 -34.99 -3.05
CA SER A 193 -15.30 -35.40 -2.66
C SER A 193 -14.44 -35.65 -3.90
N LEU A 194 -13.18 -35.23 -3.85
CA LEU A 194 -12.21 -35.44 -4.93
C LEU A 194 -11.66 -36.88 -4.98
N GLY A 195 -12.20 -37.78 -4.17
CA GLY A 195 -11.90 -39.21 -4.22
C GLY A 195 -10.60 -39.59 -3.51
N ASP A 196 -10.08 -38.70 -2.65
CA ASP A 196 -9.02 -39.03 -1.72
C ASP A 196 -9.52 -39.96 -0.61
N SER A 197 -8.65 -40.85 -0.13
CA SER A 197 -9.05 -41.90 0.82
C SER A 197 -9.44 -41.36 2.19
N SER A 198 -9.02 -40.14 2.53
CA SER A 198 -9.30 -39.48 3.80
C SER A 198 -10.55 -38.59 3.79
N TYR A 199 -11.19 -38.42 2.63
CA TYR A 199 -12.29 -37.46 2.44
C TYR A 199 -11.92 -36.08 3.02
N ARG A 200 -10.71 -35.63 2.72
CA ARG A 200 -10.15 -34.34 3.08
C ARG A 200 -10.50 -33.27 2.04
N LEU A 201 -10.51 -33.63 0.75
CA LEU A 201 -10.63 -32.65 -0.33
C LEU A 201 -12.01 -32.71 -1.02
N PHE A 202 -12.58 -31.53 -1.26
CA PHE A 202 -13.89 -31.38 -1.87
C PHE A 202 -13.90 -30.31 -2.96
N GLU A 203 -14.67 -30.55 -4.02
CA GLU A 203 -15.04 -29.55 -5.01
C GLU A 203 -16.37 -28.89 -4.60
N ILE A 204 -16.43 -27.56 -4.64
CA ILE A 204 -17.66 -26.81 -4.36
C ILE A 204 -18.23 -26.28 -5.67
N ALA A 205 -19.32 -26.89 -6.14
CA ALA A 205 -19.96 -26.48 -7.38
C ALA A 205 -21.06 -25.43 -7.13
N GLY A 206 -21.08 -24.39 -7.96
CA GLY A 206 -22.09 -23.33 -7.88
C GLY A 206 -21.96 -22.47 -6.61
N ALA A 207 -20.73 -22.29 -6.11
CA ALA A 207 -20.47 -21.55 -4.90
C ALA A 207 -20.81 -20.07 -5.05
N ARG A 208 -21.41 -19.49 -4.01
CA ARG A 208 -21.77 -18.07 -3.93
C ARG A 208 -21.61 -17.54 -2.52
N THR A 209 -21.01 -16.37 -2.38
CA THR A 209 -20.96 -15.62 -1.11
C THR A 209 -21.20 -14.14 -1.42
N GLY A 210 -21.94 -13.43 -0.56
CA GLY A 210 -22.29 -12.03 -0.84
C GLY A 210 -23.13 -11.80 -2.10
N GLY A 211 -23.66 -12.88 -2.72
CA GLY A 211 -24.31 -12.83 -4.04
C GLY A 211 -23.35 -12.96 -5.23
N ILE A 212 -22.04 -13.00 -4.98
CA ILE A 212 -20.98 -13.18 -5.98
C ILE A 212 -20.71 -14.67 -6.16
N ALA A 213 -20.67 -15.12 -7.42
CA ALA A 213 -20.35 -16.49 -7.75
C ALA A 213 -18.83 -16.71 -7.82
N PHE A 214 -18.39 -17.87 -7.35
CA PHE A 214 -16.99 -18.27 -7.41
C PHE A 214 -16.87 -19.80 -7.61
N GLU A 215 -15.70 -20.24 -8.04
CA GLU A 215 -15.31 -21.64 -8.12
C GLU A 215 -14.17 -21.87 -7.14
N ALA A 216 -14.19 -22.98 -6.40
CA ALA A 216 -13.13 -23.33 -5.46
C ALA A 216 -13.18 -24.82 -5.10
N ASN A 217 -12.01 -25.34 -4.74
CA ASN A 217 -11.90 -26.56 -3.95
C ASN A 217 -11.73 -26.20 -2.47
N TYR A 218 -11.99 -27.17 -1.60
CA TYR A 218 -11.97 -27.00 -0.15
C TYR A 218 -11.22 -28.13 0.54
N ASP A 219 -10.35 -27.74 1.46
CA ASP A 219 -9.69 -28.65 2.39
C ASP A 219 -10.44 -28.66 3.74
N ARG A 220 -11.05 -29.79 4.07
CA ARG A 220 -11.84 -29.99 5.30
C ARG A 220 -11.01 -29.81 6.56
N GLU A 221 -9.73 -30.21 6.55
CA GLU A 221 -8.91 -30.21 7.76
C GLU A 221 -8.35 -28.82 8.08
N THR A 222 -7.90 -28.10 7.07
CA THR A 222 -7.31 -26.76 7.25
C THR A 222 -8.30 -25.62 7.06
N GLN A 223 -9.51 -25.93 6.56
CA GLN A 223 -10.54 -24.95 6.21
C GLN A 223 -10.08 -23.89 5.20
N ILE A 224 -9.31 -24.34 4.21
CA ILE A 224 -8.79 -23.48 3.13
C ILE A 224 -9.57 -23.73 1.85
N LEU A 225 -10.00 -22.64 1.21
CA LEU A 225 -10.43 -22.64 -0.18
C LEU A 225 -9.21 -22.48 -1.08
N TYR A 226 -9.02 -23.40 -2.04
CA TYR A 226 -7.90 -23.35 -2.98
C TYR A 226 -8.39 -23.45 -4.42
N ASP A 227 -7.54 -23.03 -5.36
CA ASP A 227 -7.91 -22.84 -6.78
C ASP A 227 -9.13 -21.90 -6.93
N VAL A 228 -9.19 -20.84 -6.11
CA VAL A 228 -10.32 -19.91 -6.10
C VAL A 228 -10.35 -19.08 -7.38
N VAL A 229 -11.51 -19.03 -8.03
CA VAL A 229 -11.77 -18.21 -9.23
C VAL A 229 -13.04 -17.38 -9.02
N VAL A 230 -12.93 -16.07 -9.22
CA VAL A 230 -14.04 -15.10 -9.14
C VAL A 230 -14.08 -14.33 -10.47
N GLY A 231 -15.05 -14.65 -11.33
CA GLY A 231 -15.12 -14.04 -12.66
C GLY A 231 -13.87 -14.36 -13.49
N GLU A 232 -13.10 -13.32 -13.85
CA GLU A 232 -11.82 -13.46 -14.57
C GLU A 232 -10.61 -13.53 -13.63
N VAL A 233 -10.78 -13.26 -12.34
CA VAL A 233 -9.70 -13.24 -11.35
C VAL A 233 -9.48 -14.65 -10.81
N ARG A 234 -8.26 -15.15 -10.97
CA ARG A 234 -7.80 -16.39 -10.33
C ARG A 234 -6.81 -16.06 -9.23
N PHE A 235 -7.10 -16.53 -8.02
CA PHE A 235 -6.19 -16.38 -6.90
C PHE A 235 -5.03 -17.36 -7.05
N SER A 236 -3.81 -16.84 -6.88
CA SER A 236 -2.58 -17.64 -6.92
C SER A 236 -2.34 -18.45 -5.64
N THR A 237 -2.99 -18.05 -4.55
CA THR A 237 -2.88 -18.65 -3.21
C THR A 237 -4.27 -19.05 -2.70
N GLY A 238 -4.33 -19.99 -1.76
CA GLY A 238 -5.60 -20.31 -1.10
C GLY A 238 -6.06 -19.18 -0.17
N LEU A 239 -7.37 -19.20 0.12
CA LEU A 239 -8.06 -18.28 1.01
C LEU A 239 -8.56 -19.03 2.25
N SER A 240 -8.34 -18.47 3.43
CA SER A 240 -8.99 -18.97 4.65
C SER A 240 -10.51 -18.85 4.50
N LEU A 241 -11.26 -19.89 4.88
CA LEU A 241 -12.72 -19.90 4.73
C LEU A 241 -13.40 -18.71 5.40
N GLU A 242 -12.95 -18.35 6.61
CA GLU A 242 -13.50 -17.23 7.38
C GLU A 242 -13.34 -15.88 6.66
N MET A 243 -12.28 -15.72 5.85
CA MET A 243 -11.99 -14.49 5.11
C MET A 243 -12.59 -14.50 3.69
N ALA A 244 -13.05 -15.64 3.20
CA ALA A 244 -13.48 -15.82 1.82
C ALA A 244 -14.53 -14.80 1.40
N LYS A 245 -15.54 -14.55 2.25
CA LYS A 245 -16.58 -13.57 1.94
C LYS A 245 -16.01 -12.17 1.70
N GLN A 246 -15.18 -11.67 2.62
CA GLN A 246 -14.66 -10.32 2.57
C GLN A 246 -13.73 -10.12 1.37
N VAL A 247 -12.87 -11.10 1.09
CA VAL A 247 -11.94 -11.08 -0.04
C VAL A 247 -12.69 -11.11 -1.37
N ILE A 248 -13.69 -12.00 -1.51
CA ILE A 248 -14.47 -12.14 -2.74
C ILE A 248 -15.31 -10.89 -3.01
N GLU A 249 -15.93 -10.31 -1.98
CA GLU A 249 -16.68 -9.05 -2.09
C GLU A 249 -15.76 -7.88 -2.51
N GLY A 250 -14.56 -7.78 -1.94
CA GLY A 250 -13.58 -6.75 -2.30
C GLY A 250 -13.05 -6.87 -3.74
N THR A 251 -12.94 -8.10 -4.26
CA THR A 251 -12.43 -8.33 -5.63
C THR A 251 -13.35 -7.75 -6.71
N VAL A 252 -14.67 -7.76 -6.46
CA VAL A 252 -15.65 -7.24 -7.43
C VAL A 252 -15.77 -5.73 -7.33
N SER A 253 -15.61 -5.13 -6.14
CA SER A 253 -15.63 -3.67 -5.99
C SER A 253 -14.47 -3.00 -6.72
N ASP A 254 -13.30 -3.65 -6.77
CA ASP A 254 -12.13 -3.13 -7.48
C ASP A 254 -12.24 -3.33 -9.02
N ALA A 255 -13.01 -4.34 -9.46
CA ALA A 255 -13.22 -4.63 -10.88
C ALA A 255 -14.28 -3.75 -11.55
N GLU A 256 -15.23 -3.16 -10.81
CA GLU A 256 -16.23 -2.22 -11.36
C GLU A 256 -15.66 -0.81 -11.65
N VAL A 257 -14.38 -0.55 -11.36
CA VAL A 257 -13.74 0.77 -11.54
C VAL A 257 -13.05 0.92 -12.90
N VAL A 258 -13.17 -0.04 -13.81
CA VAL A 258 -12.52 0.01 -15.13
C VAL A 258 -13.53 -0.15 -16.27
N GLU A 259 -14.18 0.96 -16.68
CA GLU A 259 -14.45 1.32 -18.10
C GLU A 259 -15.14 2.71 -18.25
N ASP A 260 -14.45 3.58 -19.01
CA ASP A 260 -14.85 4.77 -19.79
C ASP A 260 -15.33 6.11 -19.15
N GLU A 261 -14.51 7.13 -19.45
CA GLU A 261 -14.58 8.60 -19.36
C GLU A 261 -15.97 9.30 -19.34
N GLU A 262 -16.17 10.25 -18.41
CA GLU A 262 -16.59 11.65 -18.66
C GLU A 262 -16.79 12.43 -17.32
N PRO A 263 -16.75 13.79 -17.30
CA PRO A 263 -16.17 14.58 -16.23
C PRO A 263 -17.02 14.58 -14.96
N ALA A 264 -16.32 14.48 -13.83
CA ALA A 264 -16.88 14.51 -12.50
C ALA A 264 -17.68 15.81 -12.27
N THR A 265 -19.00 15.67 -12.17
CA THR A 265 -19.80 16.63 -11.41
C THR A 265 -19.48 16.48 -9.93
N ALA A 266 -18.97 17.57 -9.36
CA ALA A 266 -18.60 17.76 -7.97
C ALA A 266 -19.43 16.97 -6.96
N VAL A 267 -18.75 16.09 -6.25
CA VAL A 267 -19.11 15.66 -4.89
C VAL A 267 -18.03 16.25 -3.99
N GLU A 268 -18.46 17.02 -2.99
CA GLU A 268 -17.60 17.62 -1.97
C GLU A 268 -16.77 16.52 -1.29
N ASP A 269 -15.49 16.43 -1.63
CA ASP A 269 -14.50 15.59 -0.92
C ASP A 269 -13.80 16.45 0.13
N ASP A 270 -13.68 15.90 1.35
CA ASP A 270 -12.91 16.49 2.43
C ASP A 270 -11.42 16.53 2.01
N GLU A 271 -10.86 17.75 1.89
CA GLU A 271 -9.45 17.98 1.52
C GLU A 271 -8.49 17.05 2.29
N THR A 272 -7.67 16.32 1.55
CA THR A 272 -6.61 15.51 2.16
C THR A 272 -5.51 16.43 2.73
N PRO A 273 -4.80 16.05 3.82
CA PRO A 273 -3.72 16.88 4.38
C PRO A 273 -2.59 17.20 3.39
N THR A 274 -2.43 16.38 2.34
CA THR A 274 -1.47 16.59 1.26
C THR A 274 -1.96 17.66 0.28
N GLU A 275 -3.26 17.66 -0.05
CA GLU A 275 -3.92 18.75 -0.78
C GLU A 275 -3.80 20.07 -0.02
N SER A 276 -4.08 20.10 1.29
CA SER A 276 -3.94 21.32 2.09
C SER A 276 -2.51 21.88 2.10
N LEU A 277 -1.49 21.01 2.11
CA LEU A 277 -0.08 21.44 2.02
C LEU A 277 0.28 21.95 0.63
N ALA A 278 -0.19 21.27 -0.43
CA ALA A 278 0.02 21.67 -1.82
C ALA A 278 -0.63 23.04 -2.10
N ILE A 279 -1.88 23.22 -1.66
CA ILE A 279 -2.62 24.49 -1.72
C ILE A 279 -1.87 25.58 -0.94
N SER A 280 -1.38 25.30 0.27
CA SER A 280 -0.62 26.29 1.05
C SER A 280 0.66 26.80 0.34
N ARG A 281 1.27 25.99 -0.54
CA ARG A 281 2.43 26.41 -1.34
C ARG A 281 2.02 27.33 -2.49
N VAL A 282 0.86 27.08 -3.08
CA VAL A 282 0.27 27.98 -4.08
C VAL A 282 -0.15 29.30 -3.45
N GLU A 283 -0.78 29.29 -2.27
CA GLU A 283 -1.09 30.50 -1.50
C GLU A 283 0.17 31.32 -1.18
N ALA A 284 1.28 30.65 -0.82
CA ALA A 284 2.57 31.31 -0.60
C ALA A 284 3.14 31.89 -1.90
N ALA A 285 2.95 31.23 -3.05
CA ALA A 285 3.36 31.74 -4.36
C ALA A 285 2.53 32.96 -4.79
N LEU A 286 1.21 32.93 -4.57
CA LEU A 286 0.30 34.07 -4.78
C LEU A 286 0.75 35.27 -3.92
N ALA A 287 1.01 35.05 -2.63
CA ALA A 287 1.50 36.09 -1.73
C ALA A 287 2.86 36.66 -2.17
N ALA A 288 3.75 35.83 -2.71
CA ALA A 288 5.03 36.26 -3.25
C ALA A 288 4.90 37.06 -4.56
N ALA A 289 3.80 36.87 -5.29
CA ALA A 289 3.42 37.62 -6.48
C ALA A 289 2.62 38.90 -6.17
N ASP A 290 2.54 39.32 -4.89
CA ASP A 290 1.69 40.42 -4.40
C ASP A 290 0.17 40.22 -4.68
N LEU A 291 -0.27 38.97 -4.84
CA LEU A 291 -1.67 38.58 -4.98
C LEU A 291 -2.24 38.15 -3.62
N GLU A 292 -3.41 38.68 -3.24
CA GLU A 292 -4.08 38.25 -2.01
C GLU A 292 -4.69 36.86 -2.23
N ALA A 293 -4.20 35.84 -1.50
CA ALA A 293 -4.70 34.47 -1.60
C ALA A 293 -6.22 34.36 -1.36
N GLY A 294 -6.80 35.27 -0.57
CA GLY A 294 -8.26 35.31 -0.34
C GLY A 294 -9.09 35.79 -1.54
N ASP A 295 -8.45 36.33 -2.57
CA ASP A 295 -9.11 36.75 -3.82
C ASP A 295 -9.12 35.64 -4.89
N PHE A 296 -8.54 34.47 -4.58
CA PHE A 296 -8.43 33.32 -5.46
C PHE A 296 -8.90 32.03 -4.77
N GLU A 297 -9.77 31.29 -5.44
CA GLU A 297 -10.04 29.89 -5.17
C GLU A 297 -8.97 29.05 -5.89
N VAL A 298 -8.33 28.16 -5.14
CA VAL A 298 -7.27 27.28 -5.64
C VAL A 298 -7.75 25.85 -5.54
N THR A 299 -7.77 25.13 -6.66
CA THR A 299 -8.17 23.73 -6.70
C THR A 299 -7.03 22.90 -7.27
N LEU A 300 -6.71 21.78 -6.62
CA LEU A 300 -5.72 20.85 -7.15
C LEU A 300 -6.27 20.15 -8.40
N VAL A 301 -5.51 20.17 -9.49
CA VAL A 301 -5.85 19.46 -10.74
C VAL A 301 -5.08 18.15 -10.82
N ASP A 302 -3.77 18.22 -10.57
CA ASP A 302 -2.87 17.06 -10.61
C ASP A 302 -1.74 17.26 -9.59
N LEU A 303 -1.66 16.35 -8.60
CA LEU A 303 -0.64 16.39 -7.55
C LEU A 303 0.75 15.97 -8.05
N GLU A 304 0.80 15.06 -9.02
CA GLU A 304 2.05 14.52 -9.56
C GLU A 304 2.73 15.54 -10.48
N GLU A 305 1.93 16.30 -11.23
CA GLU A 305 2.40 17.38 -12.11
C GLU A 305 2.40 18.76 -11.44
N ASN A 306 2.02 18.87 -10.17
CA ASN A 306 1.90 20.13 -9.41
C ASN A 306 1.04 21.19 -10.14
N LEU A 307 -0.08 20.76 -10.72
CA LEU A 307 -1.01 21.62 -11.46
C LEU A 307 -2.21 22.00 -10.61
N PHE A 308 -2.57 23.27 -10.65
CA PHE A 308 -3.66 23.86 -9.86
C PHE A 308 -4.53 24.75 -10.73
N THR A 309 -5.85 24.75 -10.53
CA THR A 309 -6.72 25.79 -11.08
C THR A 309 -6.70 26.99 -10.15
N LEU A 310 -6.48 28.17 -10.71
CA LEU A 310 -6.67 29.44 -10.03
C LEU A 310 -7.95 30.07 -10.58
N GLU A 311 -8.95 30.31 -9.73
CA GLU A 311 -10.12 31.10 -10.07
C GLU A 311 -10.21 32.30 -9.14
N GLY A 312 -10.10 33.52 -9.66
CA GLY A 312 -10.07 34.70 -8.80
C GLY A 312 -10.62 35.93 -9.46
N SER A 313 -10.43 37.07 -8.81
CA SER A 313 -10.86 38.34 -9.37
C SER A 313 -9.91 39.50 -9.12
N PHE A 314 -9.78 40.35 -10.14
CA PHE A 314 -9.06 41.61 -10.07
C PHE A 314 -10.03 42.82 -10.03
N ASP A 315 -9.53 43.98 -9.61
CA ASP A 315 -10.29 45.24 -9.50
C ASP A 315 -11.60 45.11 -8.70
N LYS A 316 -11.57 44.36 -7.58
CA LYS A 316 -12.70 44.13 -6.66
C LYS A 316 -13.88 43.42 -7.33
N GLY A 317 -13.60 42.37 -8.10
CA GLY A 317 -14.64 41.52 -8.71
C GLY A 317 -15.16 42.00 -10.06
N LYS A 318 -14.50 42.96 -10.73
CA LYS A 318 -14.93 43.42 -12.07
C LYS A 318 -14.31 42.62 -13.22
N LEU A 319 -13.21 41.94 -12.94
CA LEU A 319 -12.51 41.09 -13.88
C LEU A 319 -12.32 39.74 -13.19
N LEU A 320 -13.01 38.72 -13.67
CA LEU A 320 -12.78 37.34 -13.24
C LEU A 320 -11.64 36.77 -14.05
N VAL A 321 -10.74 36.05 -13.40
CA VAL A 321 -9.65 35.34 -14.06
C VAL A 321 -9.72 33.87 -13.67
N SER A 322 -9.56 32.98 -14.64
CA SER A 322 -9.30 31.57 -14.40
C SER A 322 -8.13 31.08 -15.23
N GLY A 323 -7.42 30.07 -14.75
CA GLY A 323 -6.31 29.47 -15.48
C GLY A 323 -5.64 28.35 -14.70
N THR A 324 -4.77 27.61 -15.38
CA THR A 324 -4.02 26.49 -14.79
C THR A 324 -2.63 26.97 -14.39
N TYR A 325 -2.31 26.89 -13.11
CA TYR A 325 -1.02 27.24 -12.54
C TYR A 325 -0.17 26.01 -12.30
N ASP A 326 1.04 26.03 -12.86
CA ASP A 326 2.09 25.06 -12.61
C ASP A 326 3.04 25.61 -11.55
N LEU A 327 3.08 24.96 -10.38
CA LEU A 327 3.89 25.40 -9.24
C LEU A 327 5.40 25.22 -9.48
N ASP A 328 5.81 24.28 -10.33
CA ASP A 328 7.21 24.00 -10.62
C ASP A 328 7.80 25.02 -11.60
N THR A 329 7.01 25.43 -12.60
CA THR A 329 7.45 26.41 -13.61
C THR A 329 7.07 27.85 -13.27
N GLY A 330 6.08 28.05 -12.39
CA GLY A 330 5.56 29.37 -12.01
C GLY A 330 4.72 30.04 -13.11
N LEU A 331 4.25 29.26 -14.09
CA LEU A 331 3.47 29.73 -15.22
C LEU A 331 1.98 29.49 -15.00
N VAL A 332 1.16 30.42 -15.47
CA VAL A 332 -0.29 30.28 -15.60
C VAL A 332 -0.60 30.13 -17.08
N SER A 333 -1.20 29.01 -17.45
CA SER A 333 -1.64 28.67 -18.80
C SER A 333 -3.17 28.65 -18.88
N GLU A 334 -3.68 28.59 -20.11
CA GLU A 334 -5.13 28.53 -20.39
C GLU A 334 -5.94 29.67 -19.76
N ILE A 335 -5.32 30.85 -19.64
CA ILE A 335 -5.89 31.99 -18.92
C ILE A 335 -7.15 32.49 -19.62
N VAL A 336 -8.27 32.49 -18.89
CA VAL A 336 -9.55 33.07 -19.30
C VAL A 336 -9.87 34.28 -18.43
N LEU A 337 -10.23 35.38 -19.09
CA LEU A 337 -10.59 36.65 -18.47
C LEU A 337 -12.04 36.99 -18.81
N GLU A 338 -12.86 37.24 -17.80
CA GLU A 338 -14.26 37.65 -18.01
C GLU A 338 -14.53 39.04 -17.44
N SER A 339 -15.03 39.94 -18.29
CA SER A 339 -15.51 41.26 -17.88
C SER A 339 -16.78 41.66 -18.65
N GLU A 340 -17.76 42.19 -17.93
CA GLU A 340 -19.05 42.67 -18.49
C GLU A 340 -19.76 41.67 -19.44
N GLY A 341 -19.57 40.36 -19.22
CA GLY A 341 -20.18 39.28 -20.02
C GLY A 341 -19.45 38.95 -21.33
N GLN A 342 -18.19 39.38 -21.48
CA GLN A 342 -17.29 38.98 -22.55
C GLN A 342 -16.10 38.20 -21.98
N SER A 343 -15.73 37.12 -22.66
CA SER A 343 -14.61 36.24 -22.30
C SER A 343 -13.46 36.42 -23.29
N TYR A 344 -12.24 36.52 -22.75
CA TYR A 344 -10.99 36.68 -23.49
C TYR A 344 -9.99 35.64 -23.04
N THR A 345 -9.26 35.03 -23.97
CA THR A 345 -8.14 34.15 -23.67
C THR A 345 -6.83 34.92 -23.75
N ALA A 346 -5.99 34.84 -22.71
CA ALA A 346 -4.65 35.43 -22.72
C ALA A 346 -3.57 34.38 -23.03
N GLU A 347 -2.39 34.84 -23.44
CA GLU A 347 -1.21 33.96 -23.57
C GLU A 347 -0.67 33.59 -22.20
N ASP A 348 -0.03 32.42 -22.11
CA ASP A 348 0.62 31.93 -20.90
C ASP A 348 1.55 33.00 -20.31
N THR A 349 1.46 33.20 -19.00
CA THR A 349 2.20 34.26 -18.32
C THR A 349 2.72 33.81 -16.96
N SER A 350 3.67 34.55 -16.40
CA SER A 350 4.15 34.26 -15.05
C SER A 350 3.10 34.69 -14.03
N LEU A 351 3.02 34.00 -12.88
CA LEU A 351 2.08 34.39 -11.82
C LEU A 351 2.26 35.85 -11.37
N VAL A 352 3.50 36.35 -11.38
CA VAL A 352 3.87 37.73 -11.02
C VAL A 352 3.35 38.75 -12.03
N ASP A 353 3.22 38.36 -13.29
CA ASP A 353 2.74 39.25 -14.35
C ASP A 353 1.23 39.13 -14.59
N LEU A 354 0.55 38.17 -13.95
CA LEU A 354 -0.86 37.82 -14.19
C LEU A 354 -1.79 39.02 -14.06
N GLU A 355 -1.71 39.80 -12.98
CA GLU A 355 -2.54 41.01 -12.80
C GLU A 355 -2.24 42.05 -13.89
N THR A 356 -0.97 42.25 -14.23
CA THR A 356 -0.53 43.26 -15.21
C THR A 356 -0.99 42.91 -16.63
N VAL A 357 -1.02 41.61 -16.98
CA VAL A 357 -1.54 41.13 -18.27
C VAL A 357 -3.06 41.24 -18.29
N SER A 358 -3.72 40.89 -17.19
CA SER A 358 -5.18 40.93 -17.05
C SER A 358 -5.76 42.34 -17.16
N LEU A 359 -5.08 43.35 -16.61
CA LEU A 359 -5.52 44.77 -16.64
C LEU A 359 -5.19 45.54 -17.93
N LYS A 360 -4.50 44.90 -18.90
CA LYS A 360 -4.16 45.53 -20.20
C LYS A 360 -5.21 45.27 -21.29
N LEU A 361 -6.11 44.33 -21.06
CA LEU A 361 -7.26 44.00 -21.90
C LEU A 361 -8.47 44.84 -21.47
#